data_AF-A0A955RQG8-F1
#
_entry.id   AF-A0A955RQG8-F1
#
_cell.length_a   1.000
_cell.length_b   1.000
_cell.length_c   1.000
_cell.angle_alpha   90.00
_cell.angle_beta   90.00
_cell.angle_gamma   90.00
#
_symmetry.space_group_name_H-M   'P 1'
#
loop_
_entity.id
_entity.type
_entity.pdbx_description
1 polymer ?
#
loop_
_entity_poly.entity_id
_entity_poly.type
_entity_poly.pdbx_seq_one_letter_code
_entity_poly.pdbx_strand_id
1 'polypeptide(L)'
;MTNSADTYFEFAEDTYHLLLKEIAYAENNTDLETIFPKLIIGYLFFRQVRGEAFFEHRPPTPGDQQDMLYKMEQDLAERIDKLGEHLSLDSSKTQYNLESVYDQVTSFYPENLNI
;
A
#
# COMPACT_ATOMS: atom_id res chain seq x y z
N MET A 1 25.66 -6.81 -0.31
CA MET A 1 24.63 -7.70 -0.87
C MET A 1 24.20 -7.08 -2.18
N THR A 2 24.37 -7.76 -3.31
CA THR A 2 23.78 -7.34 -4.58
C THR A 2 22.33 -7.77 -4.55
N ASN A 3 21.40 -6.83 -4.37
CA ASN A 3 19.98 -7.09 -4.54
C ASN A 3 19.75 -7.49 -6.00
N SER A 4 19.45 -8.76 -6.26
CA SER A 4 19.14 -9.23 -7.62
C SER A 4 17.76 -8.74 -8.03
N ALA A 5 17.50 -8.75 -9.33
CA ALA A 5 16.17 -8.51 -9.90
C ALA A 5 15.09 -9.36 -9.23
N ASP A 6 15.43 -10.62 -8.94
CA ASP A 6 14.51 -11.59 -8.33
C ASP A 6 14.16 -11.20 -6.89
N THR A 7 15.13 -10.80 -6.07
CA THR A 7 14.86 -10.34 -4.68
C THR A 7 13.93 -9.12 -4.66
N TYR A 8 14.08 -8.22 -5.64
CA TYR A 8 13.20 -7.08 -5.78
C TYR A 8 11.78 -7.50 -6.19
N PHE A 9 11.66 -8.39 -7.17
CA PHE A 9 10.38 -8.86 -7.65
C PHE A 9 9.62 -9.62 -6.55
N GLU A 10 10.30 -10.51 -5.83
CA GLU A 10 9.75 -11.24 -4.67
C GLU A 10 9.20 -10.27 -3.62
N PHE A 11 9.93 -9.20 -3.31
CA PHE A 11 9.47 -8.21 -2.34
C PHE A 11 8.21 -7.47 -2.78
N ALA A 12 8.12 -7.12 -4.07
CA ALA A 12 6.92 -6.51 -4.64
C ALA A 12 5.73 -7.49 -4.63
N GLU A 13 5.96 -8.75 -4.98
CA GLU A 13 4.96 -9.83 -4.96
C GLU A 13 4.44 -10.11 -3.54
N ASP A 14 5.32 -10.20 -2.55
CA ASP A 14 4.96 -10.36 -1.14
C ASP A 14 4.11 -9.19 -0.64
N THR A 15 4.48 -7.95 -1.01
CA THR A 15 3.71 -6.76 -0.68
C THR A 15 2.31 -6.80 -1.30
N TYR A 16 2.20 -7.22 -2.56
CA TYR A 16 0.93 -7.43 -3.23
C TYR A 16 0.04 -8.44 -2.49
N HIS A 17 0.60 -9.61 -2.12
CA HIS A 17 -0.14 -10.63 -1.38
C HIS A 17 -0.56 -10.20 0.01
N LEU A 18 0.23 -9.38 0.68
CA LEU A 18 -0.15 -8.77 1.96
C LEU A 18 -1.37 -7.86 1.78
N LEU A 19 -1.34 -6.97 0.77
CA LEU A 19 -2.46 -6.07 0.48
C LEU A 19 -3.74 -6.82 0.12
N LEU A 20 -3.64 -7.92 -0.63
CA LEU A 20 -4.82 -8.75 -0.92
C LEU A 20 -5.49 -9.29 0.34
N LYS A 21 -4.71 -9.68 1.36
CA LYS A 21 -5.26 -10.14 2.64
C LYS A 21 -5.94 -9.02 3.41
N GLU A 22 -5.34 -7.83 3.41
CA GLU A 22 -5.92 -6.64 4.04
C GLU A 22 -7.22 -6.19 3.33
N ILE A 23 -7.26 -6.27 2.00
CA ILE A 23 -8.47 -6.00 1.21
C ILE A 23 -9.55 -7.03 1.54
N ALA A 24 -9.23 -8.32 1.54
CA ALA A 24 -10.17 -9.37 1.91
C ALA A 24 -10.69 -9.20 3.35
N TYR A 25 -9.85 -8.72 4.26
CA TYR A 25 -10.29 -8.35 5.61
C TYR A 25 -11.27 -7.17 5.53
N ALA A 26 -10.94 -6.08 4.84
CA ALA A 26 -11.80 -4.90 4.70
C ALA A 26 -13.17 -5.21 4.09
N GLU A 27 -13.23 -6.08 3.08
CA GLU A 27 -14.48 -6.52 2.42
C GLU A 27 -15.47 -7.18 3.40
N ASN A 28 -14.97 -7.77 4.50
CA ASN A 28 -15.78 -8.48 5.49
C ASN A 28 -16.00 -7.68 6.79
N ASN A 29 -15.50 -6.44 6.90
CA ASN A 29 -15.57 -5.64 8.12
C ASN A 29 -16.47 -4.41 7.93
N THR A 30 -17.16 -4.01 9.01
CA THR A 30 -18.06 -2.84 9.00
C THR A 30 -17.37 -1.52 9.27
N ASP A 31 -16.10 -1.51 9.68
CA ASP A 31 -15.33 -0.30 10.01
C ASP A 31 -14.35 0.06 8.89
N LEU A 32 -14.90 0.20 7.68
CA LEU A 32 -14.11 0.44 6.47
C LEU A 32 -13.40 1.80 6.54
N GLU A 33 -13.99 2.80 7.20
CA GLU A 33 -13.42 4.14 7.37
C GLU A 33 -12.11 4.15 8.17
N THR A 34 -11.88 3.14 9.00
CA THR A 34 -10.64 2.97 9.78
C THR A 34 -9.59 2.18 9.02
N ILE A 35 -10.02 1.20 8.22
CA ILE A 35 -9.11 0.29 7.49
C ILE A 35 -8.61 0.94 6.20
N PHE A 36 -9.49 1.68 5.51
CA PHE A 36 -9.22 2.21 4.18
C PHE A 36 -8.01 3.14 4.08
N PRO A 37 -7.77 4.08 5.02
CA PRO A 37 -6.55 4.89 4.98
C PRO A 37 -5.26 4.05 5.02
N LYS A 38 -5.26 2.95 5.77
CA LYS A 38 -4.12 2.02 5.86
C LYS A 38 -3.92 1.28 4.54
N LEU A 39 -5.00 0.85 3.89
CA LEU A 39 -4.96 0.24 2.56
C LEU A 39 -4.38 1.19 1.51
N ILE A 40 -4.77 2.46 1.53
CA ILE A 40 -4.23 3.46 0.60
C ILE A 40 -2.72 3.65 0.82
N ILE A 41 -2.26 3.75 2.07
CA ILE A 41 -0.83 3.86 2.37
C ILE A 41 -0.08 2.63 1.86
N GLY A 42 -0.61 1.42 2.11
CA GLY A 42 -0.03 0.18 1.64
C GLY A 42 0.04 0.09 0.11
N TYR A 43 -1.01 0.53 -0.58
CA TYR A 43 -1.04 0.60 -2.04
C TYR A 43 0.00 1.58 -2.59
N LEU A 44 0.12 2.78 -2.01
CA LEU A 44 1.16 3.74 -2.41
C LEU A 44 2.57 3.20 -2.18
N PHE A 45 2.77 2.48 -1.07
CA PHE A 45 4.03 1.77 -0.82
C PHE A 45 4.32 0.72 -1.89
N PHE A 46 3.33 -0.11 -2.27
CA PHE A 46 3.49 -1.06 -3.37
C PHE A 46 3.89 -0.39 -4.68
N ARG A 47 3.28 0.75 -5.05
CA ARG A 47 3.65 1.47 -6.28
C ARG A 47 5.09 1.99 -6.25
N GLN A 48 5.54 2.48 -5.10
CA GLN A 48 6.95 2.85 -4.91
C GLN A 48 7.87 1.64 -5.07
N VAL A 49 7.52 0.52 -4.44
CA VAL A 49 8.26 -0.73 -4.55
C VAL A 49 8.28 -1.25 -5.98
N ARG A 50 7.19 -1.17 -6.75
CA ARG A 50 7.14 -1.52 -8.18
C ARG A 50 8.04 -0.64 -9.05
N GLY A 51 8.47 0.48 -8.51
CA GLY A 51 9.45 1.34 -9.15
C GLY A 51 8.87 2.63 -9.71
N GLU A 52 7.66 3.03 -9.31
CA GLU A 52 7.07 4.32 -9.68
C GLU A 52 7.97 5.49 -9.26
N ALA A 53 8.65 5.39 -8.12
CA ALA A 53 9.50 6.44 -7.58
C ALA A 53 10.82 6.64 -8.38
N PHE A 54 11.20 5.70 -9.24
CA PHE A 54 12.48 5.73 -9.94
C PHE A 54 12.33 6.26 -11.37
N PHE A 55 12.65 7.53 -11.57
CA PHE A 55 12.65 8.18 -12.89
C PHE A 55 13.85 7.78 -13.74
N GLU A 56 15.03 7.61 -13.15
CA GLU A 56 16.29 7.43 -13.88
C GLU A 56 16.90 6.02 -13.72
N HIS A 57 16.71 5.36 -12.57
CA HIS A 57 17.36 4.10 -12.22
C HIS A 57 16.30 3.09 -11.78
N ARG A 58 15.56 2.56 -12.75
CA ARG A 58 14.59 1.49 -12.45
C ARG A 58 15.31 0.23 -11.98
N PRO A 59 14.73 -0.50 -11.02
CA PRO A 59 15.20 -1.84 -10.67
C PRO A 59 15.34 -2.70 -11.93
N PRO A 60 16.37 -3.54 -12.02
CA PRO A 60 16.68 -4.31 -13.22
C PRO A 60 15.72 -5.50 -13.36
N THR A 61 14.42 -5.26 -13.49
CA THR A 61 13.40 -6.28 -13.56
C THR A 61 13.19 -6.69 -15.03
N PRO A 62 13.40 -7.98 -15.41
CA PRO A 62 13.03 -8.50 -16.71
C PRO A 62 11.64 -8.04 -17.19
N GLY A 63 11.47 -7.86 -18.50
CA GLY A 63 10.25 -7.32 -19.10
C GLY A 63 8.97 -8.05 -18.65
N ASP A 64 9.00 -9.38 -18.64
CA ASP A 64 7.86 -10.20 -18.22
C ASP A 64 7.48 -9.97 -16.74
N GLN A 65 8.47 -9.86 -15.86
CA GLN A 65 8.26 -9.58 -14.44
C GLN A 65 7.73 -8.15 -14.24
N GLN A 66 8.23 -7.17 -14.99
CA GLN A 66 7.71 -5.80 -14.94
C GLN A 66 6.24 -5.73 -15.35
N ASP A 67 5.85 -6.45 -16.40
CA ASP A 67 4.45 -6.54 -16.85
C ASP A 67 3.56 -7.23 -15.80
N MET A 68 4.07 -8.24 -15.09
CA MET A 68 3.36 -8.86 -13.97
C MET A 68 3.09 -7.84 -12.86
N LEU A 69 4.07 -7.02 -12.49
CA LEU A 69 3.86 -6.02 -11.45
C LEU A 69 2.84 -4.94 -11.85
N TYR A 70 2.77 -4.56 -13.13
CA TYR A 70 1.73 -3.65 -13.61
C TYR A 70 0.32 -4.28 -13.53
N LYS A 71 0.20 -5.57 -13.85
CA LYS A 71 -1.07 -6.30 -13.68
C LYS A 71 -1.48 -6.40 -12.21
N MET A 72 -0.52 -6.61 -11.31
CA MET A 72 -0.75 -6.57 -9.86
C MET A 72 -1.21 -5.18 -9.39
N GLU A 73 -0.59 -4.10 -9.89
CA GLU A 73 -1.05 -2.73 -9.59
C GLU A 73 -2.49 -2.50 -10.04
N GLN A 74 -2.83 -2.95 -11.25
CA GLN A 74 -4.18 -2.80 -11.78
C GLN A 74 -5.21 -3.56 -10.95
N ASP A 75 -4.93 -4.82 -10.58
CA ASP A 75 -5.84 -5.61 -9.71
C ASP A 75 -6.03 -4.95 -8.34
N LEU A 76 -4.96 -4.45 -7.71
CA LEU A 76 -5.06 -3.72 -6.44
C LEU A 76 -5.90 -2.44 -6.58
N ALA A 77 -5.66 -1.65 -7.63
CA ALA A 77 -6.39 -0.40 -7.88
C ALA A 77 -7.89 -0.67 -8.04
N GLU A 78 -8.27 -1.63 -8.88
CA GLU A 78 -9.67 -1.99 -9.13
C GLU A 78 -10.39 -2.46 -7.85
N ARG A 79 -9.69 -3.18 -6.97
CA ARG A 79 -10.26 -3.64 -5.69
C ARG A 79 -10.42 -2.52 -4.68
N ILE A 80 -9.40 -1.66 -4.56
CA ILE A 80 -9.41 -0.51 -3.64
C ILE A 80 -10.48 0.49 -4.07
N ASP A 81 -10.62 0.76 -5.37
CA ASP A 81 -11.66 1.65 -5.88
C ASP A 81 -13.06 1.15 -5.51
N LYS A 82 -13.32 -0.17 -5.67
CA LYS A 82 -14.58 -0.80 -5.25
C LYS A 82 -14.85 -0.67 -3.76
N LEU A 83 -13.81 -0.84 -2.92
CA LEU A 83 -13.95 -0.58 -1.48
C LEU A 83 -14.30 0.90 -1.22
N GLY A 84 -13.68 1.82 -1.95
CA GLY A 84 -13.93 3.26 -1.85
C GLY A 84 -15.37 3.68 -2.16
N GLU A 85 -16.06 2.98 -3.06
CA GLU A 85 -17.49 3.24 -3.38
C GLU A 85 -18.41 3.05 -2.17
N HIS A 86 -17.99 2.25 -1.19
CA HIS A 86 -18.76 1.96 0.02
C HIS A 86 -18.37 2.85 1.22
N LEU A 87 -17.41 3.77 1.06
CA LEU A 87 -17.00 4.66 2.14
C LEU A 87 -18.04 5.77 2.38
N SER A 88 -18.53 5.83 3.61
CA SER A 88 -19.20 7.04 4.10
C SER A 88 -18.15 8.06 4.52
N LEU A 89 -17.86 9.03 3.65
CA LEU A 89 -16.93 10.15 3.94
C LEU A 89 -17.54 11.18 4.90
N ASP A 90 -17.98 10.73 6.07
CA ASP A 90 -18.30 11.64 7.17
C ASP A 90 -16.98 12.14 7.77
N SER A 91 -16.60 13.37 7.39
CA SER A 91 -15.27 13.97 7.63
C SER A 91 -14.75 13.86 9.06
N SER A 92 -15.66 13.80 10.04
CA SER A 92 -15.33 13.67 11.47
C SER A 92 -14.65 12.33 11.82
N LYS A 93 -15.08 11.23 11.18
CA LYS A 93 -14.51 9.89 11.44
C LYS A 93 -13.17 9.69 10.74
N THR A 94 -13.04 10.20 9.52
CA THR A 94 -11.80 10.08 8.74
C THR A 94 -10.64 10.84 9.39
N GLN A 95 -10.89 12.04 9.92
CA GLN A 95 -9.87 12.84 10.60
C GLN A 95 -9.34 12.14 11.87
N TYR A 96 -10.24 11.57 12.68
CA TYR A 96 -9.87 10.81 13.88
C TYR A 96 -8.97 9.61 13.57
N ASN A 97 -9.25 8.92 12.45
CA ASN A 97 -8.48 7.75 12.06
C ASN A 97 -7.08 8.10 11.54
N LEU A 98 -6.90 9.24 10.88
CA LEU A 98 -5.58 9.73 10.48
C LEU A 98 -4.72 10.12 11.70
N GLU A 99 -5.33 10.78 12.69
CA GLU A 99 -4.66 11.08 13.97
C GLU A 99 -4.27 9.78 14.70
N SER A 100 -5.14 8.77 14.74
CA SER A 100 -4.84 7.45 15.32
C SER A 100 -3.69 6.72 14.61
N VAL A 101 -3.61 6.81 13.27
CA VAL A 101 -2.48 6.26 12.52
C VAL A 101 -1.20 7.01 12.82
N TYR A 102 -1.24 8.35 12.91
CA TYR A 102 -0.11 9.17 13.31
C TYR A 102 0.39 8.79 14.72
N ASP A 103 -0.51 8.71 15.70
CA ASP A 103 -0.19 8.33 17.08
C ASP A 103 0.45 6.94 17.17
N GLN A 104 -0.05 5.97 16.40
CA GLN A 104 0.56 4.64 16.33
C GLN A 104 1.97 4.72 15.77
N VAL A 105 2.18 5.36 14.62
CA VAL A 105 3.51 5.49 14.00
C VAL A 105 4.50 6.21 14.92
N THR A 106 4.08 7.30 15.56
CA THR A 106 4.93 8.06 16.51
C THR A 106 5.26 7.26 17.76
N SER A 107 4.35 6.40 18.25
CA SER A 107 4.61 5.53 19.39
C SER A 107 5.69 4.47 19.12
N PHE A 108 5.80 4.00 17.87
CA PHE A 108 6.83 3.04 17.45
C PHE A 108 8.18 3.71 17.14
N TYR A 109 8.20 4.99 16.76
CA TYR A 109 9.42 5.73 16.41
C TYR A 109 9.49 7.11 17.08
N PRO A 110 9.61 7.18 18.42
CA PRO A 110 9.54 8.44 19.15
C PRO A 110 10.70 9.41 18.87
N GLU A 111 11.83 8.93 18.34
CA GLU A 111 13.05 9.73 18.18
C GLU A 111 13.19 10.47 16.83
N ASN A 112 12.27 10.25 15.88
CA ASN A 112 12.46 10.70 14.48
C ASN A 112 11.58 11.88 14.03
N LEU A 113 10.95 12.62 14.95
CA LEU A 113 9.98 13.68 14.62
C LEU A 113 10.39 15.11 15.00
N ASN A 114 11.69 15.39 15.06
CA ASN A 114 12.16 16.77 15.05
C ASN A 114 12.28 17.26 13.59
N ILE A 115 11.19 17.82 13.06
CA ILE A 115 11.20 18.75 11.93
C ILE A 115 10.59 20.07 12.41
#